data_AF-A0A6L5E6A1-F1
#
_entry.id   AF-A0A6L5E6A1-F1
#
_cell.length_a   1.000
_cell.length_b   1.000
_cell.length_c   1.000
_cell.angle_alpha   90.00
_cell.angle_beta   90.00
_cell.angle_gamma   90.00
#
_symmetry.space_group_name_H-M   'P 1'
#
loop_
_entity.id
_entity.type
_entity.pdbx_description
1 polymer ?
#
loop_
_entity_poly.entity_id
_entity_poly.type
_entity_poly.pdbx_seq_one_letter_code
_entity_poly.pdbx_strand_id
1 'polypeptide(L)' 'MKIEELKRKTEADISDFITKKIVELKKKTGKEVSDIQFTAREKMTGLESYDIKINLI' A
#
# COMPACT_ATOMS: atom_id res chain seq x y z
N MET A 1 1.04 16.98 17.94
CA MET A 1 1.32 15.55 17.73
C MET A 1 2.80 15.40 17.43
N LYS A 2 3.53 14.52 18.12
CA LYS A 2 4.97 14.35 17.87
C LYS A 2 5.17 13.70 16.50
N ILE A 3 6.26 14.01 15.79
CA ILE A 3 6.56 13.46 14.45
C ILE A 3 6.46 11.93 14.44
N GLU A 4 6.92 11.27 15.50
CA GLU A 4 6.84 9.81 15.63
C GLU A 4 5.41 9.27 15.80
N GLU A 5 4.52 10.03 16.45
CA GLU A 5 3.10 9.65 16.53
C GLU A 5 2.42 9.79 15.16
N LEU A 6 2.79 10.82 14.40
CA LEU A 6 2.29 11.01 13.03
C LEU A 6 2.76 9.88 12.11
N LYS A 7 4.05 9.53 12.14
CA LYS A 7 4.59 8.40 11.36
C LYS A 7 3.85 7.10 11.66
N ARG A 8 3.73 6.73 12.93
CA ARG A 8 3.03 5.49 13.34
C ARG A 8 1.57 5.48 12.91
N LYS A 9 0.89 6.62 13.03
CA LYS A 9 -0.50 6.74 12.56
C LYS A 9 -0.59 6.52 11.06
N THR A 10 0.28 7.17 10.28
CA THR A 10 0.29 7.03 8.82
C THR A 10 0.66 5.61 8.38
N GLU A 11 1.62 4.95 9.04
CA GLU A 11 1.96 3.55 8.80
C GLU A 11 0.77 2.62 9.02
N ALA A 12 0.03 2.83 10.13
CA ALA A 12 -1.19 2.08 10.42
C ALA A 12 -2.28 2.32 9.36
N ASP A 13 -2.54 3.58 9.01
CA ASP A 13 -3.53 3.95 8.00
C ASP A 13 -3.22 3.32 6.63
N ILE A 14 -1.95 3.26 6.22
CA ILE A 14 -1.50 2.60 4.98
C ILE A 14 -1.71 1.08 5.06
N SER A 15 -1.33 0.46 6.18
CA SER A 15 -1.50 -0.99 6.39
C SER A 15 -2.97 -1.41 6.34
N ASP A 16 -3.85 -0.65 7.00
CA ASP A 16 -5.29 -0.90 7.00
C ASP A 16 -5.89 -0.76 5.59
N PHE A 17 -5.44 0.26 4.85
CA PHE A 17 -5.87 0.47 3.47
C PHE A 17 -5.46 -0.69 2.56
N ILE A 18 -4.20 -1.14 2.62
CA ILE A 18 -3.71 -2.27 1.82
C ILE A 18 -4.50 -3.54 2.16
N THR A 19 -4.70 -3.83 3.46
CA THR A 19 -5.47 -5.00 3.92
C THR A 19 -6.89 -4.99 3.38
N LYS A 20 -7.57 -3.84 3.45
CA LYS A 20 -8.92 -3.67 2.89
C LYS A 20 -8.94 -3.94 1.37
N LYS A 21 -7.92 -3.47 0.64
CA LYS A 21 -7.82 -3.68 -0.81
C LYS A 21 -7.57 -5.12 -1.19
N ILE A 22 -6.75 -5.86 -0.44
CA ILE A 22 -6.54 -7.30 -0.63
C ILE A 22 -7.87 -8.06 -0.48
N VAL A 23 -8.64 -7.77 0.59
CA VAL A 23 -9.95 -8.42 0.81
C VAL A 23 -10.94 -8.07 -0.31
N GLU A 24 -10.98 -6.80 -0.75
CA GLU A 24 -11.80 -6.38 -1.87
C GLU A 24 -11.42 -7.10 -3.18
N LEU A 25 -10.12 -7.27 -3.45
CA LEU A 25 -9.64 -7.99 -4.63
C LEU A 25 -10.01 -9.47 -4.61
N LYS A 26 -9.82 -10.15 -3.46
CA LYS A 26 -10.24 -11.53 -3.29
C LYS A 26 -11.73 -11.71 -3.52
N LYS A 27 -12.56 -10.82 -2.95
CA LYS A 27 -14.02 -10.85 -3.16
C LYS A 27 -14.42 -10.65 -4.63
N LYS A 28 -13.68 -9.83 -5.38
CA LYS A 28 -13.98 -9.53 -6.79
C LYS A 28 -13.49 -10.58 -7.76
N THR A 29 -12.31 -11.15 -7.50
CA THR A 29 -11.60 -12.02 -8.46
C THR A 29 -11.67 -13.50 -8.08
N GLY A 30 -12.00 -13.82 -6.83
CA GLY A 30 -11.91 -15.18 -6.28
C GLY A 30 -10.47 -15.66 -6.07
N LYS A 31 -9.46 -14.83 -6.39
CA LYS A 31 -8.04 -15.16 -6.33
C LYS A 31 -7.38 -14.55 -5.10
N GLU A 32 -6.36 -15.22 -4.59
CA GLU A 32 -5.50 -14.70 -3.52
C GLU A 32 -4.41 -13.81 -4.11
N VAL A 33 -4.03 -12.78 -3.35
CA VAL A 33 -2.84 -11.97 -3.66
C VAL A 33 -1.59 -12.76 -3.28
N SER A 34 -0.70 -12.98 -4.24
CA SER A 34 0.60 -13.65 -4.00
C SER A 34 1.71 -12.68 -3.65
N ASP A 35 1.72 -11.51 -4.29
CA ASP A 35 2.82 -10.56 -4.17
C ASP A 35 2.33 -9.14 -4.48
N ILE A 36 2.92 -8.15 -3.80
CA ILE A 36 2.67 -6.72 -4.01
C ILE A 36 4.01 -6.03 -4.14
N GLN A 37 4.27 -5.47 -5.31
CA GLN A 37 5.51 -4.78 -5.63
C GLN A 37 5.29 -3.28 -5.57
N PHE A 38 6.17 -2.59 -4.84
CA PHE A 38 6.17 -1.14 -4.72
C PHE A 38 7.38 -0.58 -5.46
N THR A 39 7.14 0.29 -6.43
CA THR A 39 8.19 1.01 -7.16
C THR A 39 8.14 2.47 -6.78
N ALA A 40 9.23 3.01 -6.23
CA ALA A 40 9.29 4.41 -5.84
C ALA A 40 9.03 5.32 -7.06
N ARG A 41 8.09 6.25 -6.90
CA ARG A 41 7.81 7.31 -7.85
C ARG A 41 8.43 8.59 -7.33
N GLU A 42 9.47 9.03 -8.00
CA GLU A 42 10.23 10.22 -7.62
C GLU A 42 9.94 11.40 -8.54
N LYS A 43 9.95 12.60 -7.96
CA LYS A 43 9.99 13.87 -8.68
C LYS A 43 11.30 14.58 -8.35
N MET A 44 11.58 15.68 -9.06
CA MET A 44 12.73 16.54 -8.75
C MET A 44 12.72 17.06 -7.30
N THR A 45 11.55 17.08 -6.65
CA THR A 45 11.36 17.48 -5.25
C THR A 45 11.50 16.33 -4.23
N GLY A 46 11.84 15.11 -4.68
CA GLY A 46 11.97 13.92 -3.83
C GLY A 46 10.91 12.86 -4.10
N LEU A 47 10.80 11.90 -3.17
CA LEU A 47 9.83 10.81 -3.23
C LEU A 47 8.40 11.36 -3.18
N GLU A 48 7.62 11.08 -4.22
CA GLU A 48 6.23 11.51 -4.31
C GLU A 48 5.27 10.40 -3.85
N SER A 49 5.48 9.17 -4.33
CA SER A 49 4.61 8.03 -4.01
C SER A 49 5.26 6.70 -4.39
N TYR A 50 4.47 5.62 -4.38
CA TYR A 50 4.86 4.33 -4.93
C TYR A 50 3.84 3.87 -5.96
N ASP A 51 4.32 3.41 -7.11
CA ASP A 51 3.56 2.63 -8.07
C ASP A 51 3.44 1.18 -7.58
N ILE A 52 2.24 0.61 -7.71
CA ILE A 52 1.91 -0.70 -7.15
C ILE A 52 1.55 -1.69 -8.25
N LYS A 53 2.19 -2.86 -8.23
CA LYS A 53 1.80 -4.02 -9.04
C LYS A 53 1.39 -5.16 -8.12
N ILE A 54 0.21 -5.74 -8.36
CA ILE A 54 -0.35 -6.84 -7.56
C ILE A 54 -0.39 -8.09 -8.42
N ASN A 55 0.21 -9.17 -7.93
CA ASN A 55 0.15 -10.49 -8.55
C ASN A 55 -0.91 -11.33 -7.82
N LEU A 56 -1.69 -12.09 -8.59
CA LEU A 56 -2.74 -12.98 -8.10
C LEU A 56 -2.41 -14.43 -8.45
N ILE A 57 -2.85 -15.38 -7.63
CA ILE A 57 -2.78 -16.83 -7.90
C ILE A 57 -4.03 -17.25 -8.70
#